data_AF-A0A212II20-F1
#
_entry.id   AF-A0A212II20-F1
#
_cell.length_a   1.000
_cell.length_b   1.000
_cell.length_c   1.000
_cell.angle_alpha   90.00
_cell.angle_beta   90.00
_cell.angle_gamma   90.00
#
_symmetry.space_group_name_H-M   'P 1'
#
loop_
_entity.id
_entity.type
_entity.pdbx_description
1 polymer ?
#
loop_
_entity_poly.entity_id
_entity_poly.type
_entity_poly.pdbx_seq_one_letter_code
_entity_poly.pdbx_strand_id
1 'polypeptide(L)' 'MILKPQAIIFDLDGVITDTAHLHFLAWRQVAGEIGIAINEAFNDSLKGISLWGRKSFDTTGRRLN' A
#
# COMPACT_ATOMS: atom_id res chain seq x y z
N MET A 1 -25.20 25.27 -9.36
CA MET A 1 -23.97 25.09 -10.17
C MET A 1 -23.46 23.67 -9.95
N ILE A 2 -23.23 22.91 -11.01
CA ILE A 2 -22.66 21.56 -10.92
C ILE A 2 -21.14 21.68 -11.07
N LEU A 3 -20.40 21.23 -10.06
CA LEU A 3 -18.94 21.12 -10.12
C LEU A 3 -18.58 19.94 -11.04
N LYS A 4 -17.82 20.22 -12.10
CA LYS A 4 -17.21 19.19 -12.94
C LYS A 4 -15.81 18.89 -12.41
N PRO A 5 -15.45 17.62 -12.18
CA PRO A 5 -14.08 17.28 -11.83
C PRO A 5 -13.16 17.67 -12.99
N GLN A 6 -12.06 18.36 -12.67
CA GLN A 6 -11.07 18.81 -13.66
C GLN A 6 -10.07 17.70 -14.03
N ALA A 7 -9.89 16.72 -13.14
CA ALA A 7 -9.04 15.55 -13.36
C ALA A 7 -9.55 14.37 -12.53
N ILE A 8 -9.14 13.17 -12.94
CA ILE A 8 -9.36 11.92 -12.20
C ILE A 8 -7.99 11.28 -12.02
N ILE A 9 -7.67 10.90 -10.78
CA ILE A 9 -6.43 10.22 -10.43
C ILE A 9 -6.78 8.76 -10.16
N PHE A 10 -6.09 7.85 -10.85
CA PHE A 10 -6.24 6.41 -10.64
C PHE A 10 -4.97 5.88 -9.96
N ASP A 11 -5.19 4.93 -9.05
CA ASP A 11 -4.10 4.08 -8.57
C ASP A 11 -3.66 3.13 -9.69
N LEU A 12 -2.45 2.57 -9.59
CA LEU A 12 -1.92 1.66 -10.60
C LEU A 12 -2.29 0.22 -10.28
N ASP A 13 -1.85 -0.25 -9.12
CA ASP A 13 -1.97 -1.64 -8.70
C ASP A 13 -3.41 -1.94 -8.24
N GLY A 14 -4.06 -2.92 -8.85
CA GLY A 14 -5.44 -3.32 -8.59
C GLY A 14 -6.52 -2.41 -9.22
N VAL A 15 -6.15 -1.28 -9.84
CA VAL A 15 -7.09 -0.38 -10.55
C VAL A 15 -6.84 -0.37 -12.06
N ILE A 16 -5.60 -0.15 -12.49
CA ILE A 16 -5.22 -0.18 -13.92
C ILE A 16 -4.65 -1.54 -14.30
N THR A 17 -3.94 -2.21 -13.38
CA THR A 17 -3.37 -3.55 -13.60
C THR A 17 -3.28 -4.35 -12.31
N ASP A 18 -3.39 -5.68 -12.37
CA ASP A 18 -3.17 -6.55 -11.21
C ASP A 18 -1.71 -7.00 -11.14
N THR A 19 -0.96 -6.37 -10.23
CA THR A 19 0.47 -6.58 -9.96
C THR A 19 0.72 -6.96 -8.50
N ALA A 20 -0.32 -7.00 -7.66
CA ALA A 20 -0.20 -7.25 -6.23
C ALA A 20 0.48 -8.61 -5.94
N HIS A 21 0.21 -9.60 -6.79
CA HIS A 21 0.84 -10.92 -6.67
C HIS A 21 2.36 -10.87 -6.92
N LEU A 22 2.84 -9.99 -7.82
CA LEU A 22 4.26 -9.90 -8.18
C LEU A 22 5.07 -9.32 -7.01
N HIS A 23 4.52 -8.32 -6.33
CA HIS A 23 5.10 -7.80 -5.09
C HIS A 23 5.20 -8.90 -4.04
N PHE A 24 4.14 -9.66 -3.80
CA PHE A 24 4.17 -10.76 -2.84
C PHE A 24 5.27 -11.80 -3.16
N LEU A 25 5.42 -12.18 -4.44
CA LEU A 25 6.47 -13.13 -4.85
C LEU A 25 7.88 -12.59 -4.59
N ALA A 26 8.13 -11.32 -4.91
CA ALA A 26 9.43 -10.68 -4.67
C ALA A 26 9.76 -10.60 -3.17
N TRP A 27 8.81 -10.17 -2.34
CA TRP A 27 8.98 -10.12 -0.89
C TRP A 27 9.18 -11.50 -0.26
N ARG A 28 8.44 -12.51 -0.74
CA ARG A 28 8.59 -13.90 -0.29
C ARG A 28 9.99 -14.45 -0.61
N GLN A 29 10.52 -14.11 -1.78
CA GLN A 29 11.87 -14.53 -2.17
C GLN A 29 12.93 -13.92 -1.23
N VAL A 30 12.91 -12.59 -1.05
CA VAL A 30 13.88 -11.89 -0.18
C VAL A 30 13.77 -12.37 1.27
N ALA A 31 12.56 -12.59 1.78
CA ALA A 31 12.37 -13.11 3.13
C ALA A 31 12.89 -14.53 3.30
N GLY A 32 12.74 -15.38 2.28
CA GLY A 32 13.31 -16.72 2.25
C GLY A 32 14.84 -16.71 2.37
N GLU A 33 15.53 -15.75 1.75
CA GLU A 33 16.99 -15.61 1.82
C GLU A 33 17.49 -15.31 3.24
N ILE A 34 16.67 -14.66 4.08
CA ILE A 34 17.00 -14.33 5.48
C ILE A 34 16.33 -15.27 6.50
N GLY A 35 15.72 -16.37 6.04
CA GLY A 35 15.10 -17.39 6.89
C GLY A 35 13.74 -17.00 7.48
N ILE A 36 13.06 -15.99 6.93
CA ILE A 36 11.71 -15.57 7.34
C ILE A 36 10.68 -16.18 6.39
N ALA A 37 9.78 -17.01 6.93
CA ALA A 37 8.67 -17.56 6.16
C ALA A 37 7.50 -16.55 6.09
N ILE A 38 7.31 -15.94 4.92
CA ILE A 38 6.14 -15.11 4.60
C ILE A 38 5.11 -16.01 3.90
N ASN A 39 3.96 -16.21 4.54
CA ASN A 39 2.79 -16.88 3.93
C ASN A 39 1.72 -15.85 3.53
N GLU A 40 0.74 -16.27 2.73
CA GLU A 40 -0.33 -15.37 2.24
C GLU A 40 -1.13 -14.74 3.38
N ALA A 41 -1.38 -15.47 4.46
CA ALA A 41 -2.06 -14.96 5.65
C ALA A 41 -1.27 -13.81 6.33
N PHE A 42 0.06 -13.88 6.33
CA PHE A 42 0.92 -12.81 6.82
C PHE A 42 1.02 -11.65 5.83
N ASN A 43 1.01 -11.91 4.52
CA ASN A 43 0.97 -10.83 3.52
C ASN A 43 -0.35 -10.05 3.57
N ASP A 44 -1.47 -10.73 3.79
CA ASP A 44 -2.77 -10.07 3.97
C ASP A 44 -2.83 -9.21 5.22
N SER A 45 -2.14 -9.60 6.30
CA SER A 45 -2.07 -8.77 7.51
C SER A 45 -1.24 -7.49 7.31
N LEU A 46 -0.36 -7.44 6.32
CA LEU A 46 0.47 -6.28 6.00
C LEU A 46 -0.20 -5.28 5.04
N LYS A 47 -1.29 -5.67 4.36
CA LYS A 47 -2.02 -4.78 3.45
C LYS A 47 -2.55 -3.56 4.21
N GLY A 48 -2.18 -2.36 3.74
CA GLY A 48 -2.63 -1.09 4.33
C GLY A 48 -1.82 -0.61 5.54
N ILE A 49 -0.79 -1.35 5.97
CA ILE A 49 0.11 -0.89 7.03
C ILE A 49 1.20 -0.01 6.41
N SER A 50 1.34 1.22 6.88
CA SER A 50 2.46 2.07 6.46
C SER A 50 3.77 1.57 7.05
N LEU A 51 4.78 1.33 6.19
CA LEU A 51 6.14 0.87 6.55
C LEU A 51 6.85 1.75 7.59
N TRP A 52 6.47 3.03 7.66
CA TRP A 52 6.96 3.99 8.64
C TRP A 52 5.75 4.45 9.46
N GLY A 53 5.90 4.53 10.79
CA GLY A 53 4.87 5.08 11.67
C GLY A 53 4.50 6.49 11.23
N ARG A 54 3.46 6.61 10.40
CA ARG A 54 3.00 7.90 9.89
C ARG A 54 2.47 8.66 11.09
N LYS A 55 3.15 9.75 11.46
CA LYS A 55 2.49 10.83 12.20
C LYS A 55 1.39 11.32 11.27
N SER A 56 0.14 11.01 11.60
CA SER A 56 -1.00 11.45 10.80
C SER A 56 -1.03 12.97 10.84
N PHE A 57 -0.98 13.60 9.67
CA PHE A 57 -1.19 15.03 9.53
C PHE A 57 -2.54 15.25 8.84
N ASP A 58 -3.30 16.24 9.27
CA ASP A 58 -4.51 16.65 8.55
C ASP A 58 -4.18 17.31 7.21
N THR A 59 -5.22 17.63 6.43
CA THR A 59 -5.09 18.28 5.11
C THR A 59 -4.49 19.69 5.17
N THR A 60 -4.28 20.24 6.37
CA THR A 60 -3.61 21.52 6.60
C THR A 60 -2.17 21.35 7.11
N GLY A 61 -1.70 20.11 7.25
CA GLY A 61 -0.36 19.79 7.73
C GLY A 61 -0.22 19.82 9.26
N ARG A 62 -1.32 19.84 10.03
CA ARG A 62 -1.24 19.72 11.50
C ARG A 62 -1.19 18.26 11.91
N ARG A 63 -0.33 17.98 12.88
CA ARG A 63 -0.22 16.65 13.47
C ARG A 63 -1.47 16.33 14.28
N LEU A 64 -2.11 15.21 13.96
CA LEU A 64 -3.21 14.66 14.74
C LEU A 64 -2.61 14.01 16.00
N ASN A 65 -3.15 14.38 17.16
CA ASN A 65 -2.77 13.83 18.47
C ASN A 65 -3.40 12.47 18.70
#